data_AF-A0A352PYS9-F1
#
_entry.id   AF-A0A352PYS9-F1
#
_cell.length_a   1.000
_cell.length_b   1.000
_cell.length_c   1.000
_cell.angle_alpha   90.00
_cell.angle_beta   90.00
_cell.angle_gamma   90.00
#
_symmetry.space_group_name_H-M   'P 1'
#
loop_
_entity.id
_entity.type
_entity.pdbx_description
1 polymer ?
#
loop_
_entity_poly.entity_id
_entity_poly.type
_entity_poly.pdbx_seq_one_letter_code
_entity_poly.pdbx_strand_id
1 'polypeptide(L)'
;MRAQIVCPFCENGHAIPADFDAIHRCNCGACYKVCGNRALENGVRDIAEEMWSEEELNFIRAVPMDFCNVVVEKEFDRLLNLKQSLDPNMLERFCKYDNDNDLSLVWVKRLF
;
A
#
# COMPACT_ATOMS: atom_id res chain seq x y z
N MET A 1 11.25 -15.82 -12.51
CA MET A 1 9.85 -15.57 -12.08
C MET A 1 9.80 -14.14 -11.55
N ARG A 2 8.94 -13.25 -12.06
CA ARG A 2 8.86 -11.86 -11.58
C ARG A 2 7.95 -11.83 -10.35
N ALA A 3 8.48 -11.41 -9.20
CA ALA A 3 7.67 -11.21 -8.00
C ALA A 3 6.64 -10.09 -8.22
N GLN A 4 5.41 -10.36 -7.82
CA GLN A 4 4.26 -9.47 -7.98
C GLN A 4 3.53 -9.31 -6.64
N ILE A 5 2.92 -8.15 -6.46
CA ILE A 5 1.98 -7.92 -5.37
C ILE A 5 0.61 -8.38 -5.83
N VAL A 6 -0.08 -9.20 -5.04
CA VAL A 6 -1.43 -9.67 -5.37
C VAL A 6 -2.45 -8.79 -4.65
N CYS A 7 -3.42 -8.26 -5.39
CA CYS A 7 -4.51 -7.50 -4.80
C CYS A 7 -5.40 -8.42 -3.94
N PRO A 8 -5.61 -8.12 -2.64
CA PRO A 8 -6.39 -8.99 -1.76
C PRO A 8 -7.90 -8.99 -2.08
N PHE A 9 -8.38 -8.07 -2.94
CA PHE A 9 -9.80 -7.93 -3.26
C PHE A 9 -10.22 -8.54 -4.61
N CYS A 10 -9.27 -8.79 -5.51
CA CYS A 10 -9.58 -9.30 -6.85
C CYS A 10 -8.49 -10.22 -7.41
N GLU A 11 -7.47 -10.53 -6.63
CA GLU A 11 -6.39 -11.48 -6.95
C GLU A 11 -5.51 -11.10 -8.17
N ASN A 12 -5.71 -9.91 -8.73
CA ASN A 12 -4.86 -9.40 -9.81
C ASN A 12 -3.43 -9.11 -9.33
N GLY A 13 -2.46 -9.46 -10.16
CA GLY A 13 -1.04 -9.21 -9.93
C GLY A 13 -0.61 -7.80 -10.36
N HIS A 14 0.17 -7.15 -9.51
CA HIS A 14 0.76 -5.84 -9.72
C HIS A 14 2.29 -5.90 -9.63
N ALA A 15 2.96 -5.06 -10.40
CA ALA A 15 4.40 -4.88 -10.25
C ALA A 15 4.72 -4.33 -8.85
N ILE A 16 5.81 -4.81 -8.26
CA ILE A 16 6.34 -4.21 -7.03
C ILE A 16 6.74 -2.77 -7.36
N PRO A 17 6.18 -1.77 -6.65
CA PRO A 17 6.45 -0.37 -6.94
C PRO A 17 7.91 -0.05 -6.61
N ALA A 18 8.51 0.88 -7.37
CA ALA A 18 9.85 1.39 -7.11
C ALA A 18 9.85 2.65 -6.23
N ASP A 19 8.70 3.33 -6.17
CA ASP A 19 8.46 4.50 -5.34
C ASP A 19 7.47 4.10 -4.23
N PHE A 20 7.93 4.11 -2.99
CA PHE A 20 7.10 3.79 -1.83
C PHE A 20 6.28 4.99 -1.34
N ASP A 21 6.57 6.20 -1.79
CA ASP A 21 5.72 7.36 -1.47
C ASP A 21 4.44 7.40 -2.33
N ALA A 22 4.45 6.72 -3.49
CA ALA A 22 3.37 6.71 -4.45
C ALA A 22 2.17 5.86 -4.01
N ILE A 23 0.98 6.32 -4.38
CA ILE A 23 -0.27 5.57 -4.24
C ILE A 23 -0.58 4.89 -5.59
N HIS A 24 -0.85 3.60 -5.54
CA HIS A 24 -1.14 2.78 -6.72
C HIS A 24 -2.60 2.35 -6.73
N ARG A 25 -3.19 2.26 -7.93
CA ARG A 25 -4.59 1.89 -8.12
C ARG A 25 -4.71 0.51 -8.79
N CYS A 26 -5.58 -0.32 -8.25
CA CYS A 26 -6.01 -1.57 -8.86
C CYS A 26 -7.28 -1.34 -9.70
N ASN A 27 -7.44 -2.11 -10.77
CA ASN A 27 -8.60 -2.05 -11.65
C ASN A 27 -9.93 -2.38 -10.92
N CYS A 28 -9.87 -3.06 -9.77
CA CYS A 28 -11.05 -3.32 -8.94
C CYS A 28 -11.47 -2.14 -8.05
N GLY A 29 -10.80 -0.98 -8.18
CA GLY A 29 -11.06 0.22 -7.38
C GLY A 29 -10.31 0.28 -6.05
N ALA A 30 -9.56 -0.77 -5.69
CA ALA A 30 -8.68 -0.72 -4.51
C ALA A 30 -7.45 0.14 -4.78
N CYS A 31 -6.94 0.80 -3.75
CA CYS A 31 -5.70 1.54 -3.77
C CYS A 31 -4.71 0.91 -2.79
N TYR A 32 -3.41 1.00 -3.08
CA TYR A 32 -2.36 0.48 -2.20
C TYR A 32 -1.13 1.36 -2.18
N LYS A 33 -0.40 1.30 -1.07
CA LYS A 33 0.88 2.00 -0.84
C LYS A 33 1.77 1.16 0.06
N VAL A 34 3.08 1.29 -0.13
CA VAL A 34 4.08 0.72 0.78
C VAL A 34 4.51 1.82 1.76
N CYS A 35 4.48 1.57 3.06
CA CYS A 35 4.90 2.54 4.07
C CYS A 35 5.58 1.85 5.24
N GLY A 36 6.37 2.57 6.03
CA GLY A 36 6.91 2.01 7.27
C GLY A 36 5.80 1.57 8.23
N ASN A 37 6.06 0.54 9.04
CA ASN A 37 5.14 -0.02 10.04
C ASN A 37 4.65 1.04 11.04
N ARG A 38 5.48 2.04 11.36
CA ARG A 38 5.12 3.15 12.24
C ARG A 38 4.24 4.22 11.57
N ALA A 39 4.11 4.17 10.25
CA ALA A 39 3.39 5.15 9.44
C ALA A 39 2.08 4.57 8.85
N LEU A 40 1.57 3.46 9.39
CA LEU A 40 0.35 2.80 8.88
C LEU A 40 -0.86 3.73 8.82
N GLU A 41 -1.12 4.49 9.88
CA GLU A 41 -2.24 5.45 9.91
C GLU A 41 -2.07 6.54 8.85
N ASN A 42 -0.84 7.02 8.65
CA ASN A 42 -0.55 7.98 7.59
C ASN A 42 -0.75 7.33 6.21
N GLY A 43 -0.32 6.08 6.01
CA GLY A 43 -0.51 5.36 4.75
C GLY A 43 -1.99 5.16 4.40
N VAL A 44 -2.82 4.79 5.38
CA VAL A 44 -4.29 4.72 5.18
C VAL A 44 -4.87 6.10 4.88
N ARG A 45 -4.42 7.15 5.59
CA ARG A 45 -4.89 8.52 5.36
C ARG A 45 -4.54 9.02 3.96
N ASP A 46 -3.29 8.85 3.52
CA ASP A 46 -2.84 9.26 2.19
C ASP A 46 -3.70 8.59 1.10
N ILE A 47 -3.96 7.29 1.25
CA ILE A 47 -4.84 6.56 0.33
C ILE A 47 -6.27 7.10 0.40
N ALA A 48 -6.77 7.44 1.59
CA ALA A 48 -8.11 8.00 1.73
C ALA A 48 -8.23 9.39 1.06
N GLU A 49 -7.24 10.26 1.19
CA GLU A 49 -7.18 11.56 0.52
C GLU A 49 -7.17 11.44 -1.01
N GLU A 50 -6.55 10.38 -1.54
CA GLU A 50 -6.55 10.08 -2.97
C GLU A 50 -7.87 9.44 -3.45
N MET A 51 -8.57 8.76 -2.55
CA MET A 51 -9.81 8.07 -2.88
C MET A 51 -11.01 9.02 -2.80
N TRP A 52 -11.15 9.83 -1.76
CA TRP A 52 -12.33 10.65 -1.46
C TRP A 52 -12.07 12.15 -1.60
N SER A 53 -13.09 12.90 -2.00
CA SER A 53 -13.04 14.36 -1.93
C SER A 53 -13.03 14.84 -0.47
N GLU A 54 -12.62 16.08 -0.24
CA GLU A 54 -12.63 16.67 1.12
C GLU A 54 -14.04 16.66 1.75
N GLU A 55 -15.08 16.90 0.95
CA GLU A 55 -16.48 16.84 1.39
C GLU A 55 -16.88 15.42 1.81
N GLU A 56 -16.52 14.41 1.00
CA GLU A 56 -16.77 13.01 1.31
C GLU A 56 -16.01 12.57 2.56
N LEU A 57 -14.75 12.98 2.74
CA LEU A 57 -13.95 12.68 3.93
C LEU A 57 -14.55 13.30 5.19
N ASN A 58 -15.03 14.54 5.12
CA ASN A 58 -15.70 15.20 6.23
C ASN A 58 -16.98 14.48 6.63
N PHE A 59 -17.74 13.98 5.65
CA PHE A 59 -18.91 13.15 5.90
C PHE A 59 -18.55 11.80 6.56
N ILE A 60 -17.56 11.09 6.00
CA ILE A 60 -17.08 9.79 6.52
C ILE A 60 -16.60 9.91 7.97
N ARG A 61 -15.89 10.99 8.31
CA ARG A 61 -15.42 11.25 9.68
C ARG A 61 -16.55 11.55 10.67
N ALA A 62 -17.72 11.99 10.18
CA ALA A 62 -18.86 12.39 11.00
C ALA A 62 -19.85 11.26 11.28
N VAL A 63 -19.76 10.12 10.56
CA VAL A 63 -20.75 9.03 10.64
C VAL A 63 -20.07 7.72 11.09
N PRO A 64 -20.60 7.02 12.12
CA PRO A 64 -20.08 5.73 12.55
C PRO A 64 -20.61 4.61 11.63
N MET A 65 -20.11 4.53 10.40
CA MET A 65 -20.36 3.44 9.46
C MET A 65 -19.04 2.95 8.87
N ASP A 66 -19.01 1.69 8.44
CA ASP A 66 -17.90 1.15 7.66
C ASP A 66 -17.99 1.67 6.23
N PHE A 67 -16.95 2.39 5.76
CA PHE A 67 -16.88 2.96 4.41
C PHE A 67 -15.85 2.28 3.52
N CYS A 68 -14.91 1.54 4.12
CA CYS A 68 -13.84 0.89 3.39
C CYS A 68 -13.34 -0.37 4.10
N ASN A 69 -12.75 -1.26 3.30
CA ASN A 69 -11.95 -2.37 3.79
C ASN A 69 -10.48 -1.97 3.76
N VAL A 70 -9.76 -2.25 4.85
CA VAL A 70 -8.31 -2.06 4.95
C VAL A 70 -7.65 -3.42 5.14
N VAL A 71 -6.64 -3.72 4.34
CA VAL A 71 -5.77 -4.91 4.51
C VAL A 71 -4.34 -4.43 4.67
N VAL A 72 -3.63 -4.99 5.65
CA VAL A 72 -2.24 -4.60 5.96
C VAL A 72 -1.35 -5.84 6.02
N GLU A 73 -0.37 -5.92 5.13
CA GLU A 73 0.70 -6.92 5.18
C GLU A 73 1.93 -6.32 5.89
N LYS A 74 2.10 -6.65 7.17
CA LYS A 74 3.12 -6.09 8.07
C LYS A 74 4.55 -6.62 7.89
N GLU A 75 4.73 -7.68 7.11
CA GLU A 75 6.03 -8.31 6.84
C GLU A 75 6.46 -8.09 5.39
N PHE A 76 6.23 -6.91 4.83
CA PHE A 76 6.52 -6.64 3.41
C PHE A 76 8.03 -6.70 3.12
N ASP A 77 8.88 -6.35 4.09
CA ASP A 77 10.35 -6.47 3.93
C ASP A 77 10.80 -7.89 3.70
N ARG A 78 10.12 -8.86 4.32
CA ARG A 78 10.49 -10.26 4.13
C ARG A 78 10.30 -10.67 2.66
N LEU A 79 9.26 -10.15 2.01
CA LEU A 79 9.05 -10.31 0.56
C LEU A 79 10.09 -9.57 -0.26
N LEU A 80 10.50 -8.37 0.15
CA LEU A 80 11.55 -7.61 -0.52
C LEU A 80 12.93 -8.28 -0.37
N ASN A 81 13.29 -8.75 0.82
CA ASN A 81 14.53 -9.46 1.13
C ASN A 81 14.64 -10.78 0.37
N LEU A 82 13.55 -11.54 0.25
CA LEU A 82 13.49 -12.71 -0.62
C LEU A 82 13.80 -12.34 -2.08
N LYS A 83 13.31 -11.18 -2.55
CA LYS A 83 13.59 -10.72 -3.91
C LYS A 83 15.01 -10.20 -4.10
N GLN A 84 15.59 -9.53 -3.10
CA GLN A 84 17.00 -9.10 -3.11
C GLN A 84 17.93 -10.29 -3.32
N SER A 85 17.64 -11.43 -2.68
CA SER A 85 18.44 -12.65 -2.86
C SER A 85 18.40 -13.19 -4.30
N LEU A 86 17.39 -12.79 -5.09
CA LEU A 86 17.20 -13.19 -6.48
C LEU A 86 17.69 -12.13 -7.49
N ASP A 87 17.70 -10.84 -7.12
CA ASP A 87 18.17 -9.73 -7.96
C ASP A 87 18.75 -8.58 -7.09
N PRO A 88 20.09 -8.54 -6.90
CA PRO A 88 20.77 -7.57 -6.03
C PRO A 88 20.65 -6.11 -6.47
N ASN A 89 20.42 -5.86 -7.77
CA ASN A 89 20.40 -4.50 -8.33
C ASN A 89 19.05 -3.79 -8.15
N MET A 90 18.05 -4.47 -7.60
CA MET A 90 16.71 -3.90 -7.47
C MET A 90 16.66 -2.78 -6.42
N LEU A 91 17.45 -2.89 -5.34
CA LEU A 91 17.43 -1.97 -4.19
C LEU A 91 17.97 -0.56 -4.49
N GLU A 92 18.93 -0.41 -5.42
CA GLU A 92 19.53 0.89 -5.76
C GLU A 92 18.49 1.93 -6.24
N ARG A 93 17.29 1.49 -6.64
CA ARG A 93 16.18 2.35 -7.06
C ARG A 93 15.27 2.83 -5.92
N PHE A 94 15.41 2.26 -4.73
CA PHE A 94 14.62 2.60 -3.55
C PHE A 94 15.38 3.64 -2.71
N CYS A 95 15.71 4.78 -3.31
CA CYS A 95 16.62 5.79 -2.72
C CYS A 95 16.09 6.49 -1.45
N LYS A 96 14.96 6.09 -0.88
CA LYS A 96 14.37 6.65 0.35
C LYS A 96 14.09 5.61 1.43
N TYR A 97 14.49 4.36 1.23
CA TYR A 97 14.25 3.30 2.20
C TYR A 97 15.27 3.39 3.35
N ASP A 98 14.77 3.66 4.56
CA ASP A 98 15.53 3.52 5.79
C ASP A 98 15.50 2.05 6.20
N ASN A 99 16.64 1.37 6.10
CA ASN A 99 16.76 -0.08 6.38
C ASN A 99 16.42 -0.44 7.84
N ASP A 100 16.35 0.54 8.74
CA ASP A 100 15.99 0.34 10.15
C ASP A 100 14.46 0.33 10.41
N ASN A 101 13.64 0.62 9.39
CA ASN A 101 12.18 0.59 9.51
C ASN A 101 11.56 -0.53 8.70
N ASP A 102 10.92 -1.48 9.40
CA ASP A 102 10.08 -2.48 8.76
C ASP A 102 8.97 -1.81 7.90
N LEU A 103 8.75 -2.30 6.68
CA LEU A 103 7.68 -1.92 5.76
C LEU A 103 6.43 -2.77 5.91
N SER A 104 5.33 -2.07 5.75
CA SER A 104 4.00 -2.59 5.49
C SER A 104 3.57 -2.29 4.06
N LEU A 105 2.76 -3.18 3.51
CA LEU A 105 1.90 -2.88 2.37
C LEU A 105 0.48 -2.67 2.89
N VAL A 106 -0.12 -1.54 2.53
CA VAL A 106 -1.48 -1.16 2.93
C VAL A 106 -2.36 -1.13 1.71
N TRP A 107 -3.53 -1.77 1.80
CA TRP A 107 -4.59 -1.76 0.80
C TRP A 107 -5.85 -1.13 1.39
N VAL A 108 -6.52 -0.29 0.61
CA VAL A 108 -7.83 0.28 0.95
C VAL A 108 -8.78 0.11 -0.24
N LYS A 109 -10.01 -0.31 0.01
CA LYS A 109 -11.07 -0.39 -1.01
C LYS A 109 -12.38 0.15 -0.47
N ARG A 110 -13.06 1.01 -1.24
CA ARG A 110 -14.42 1.48 -0.92
C ARG A 110 -15.39 0.30 -0.88
N LEU A 111 -16.38 0.36 -0.01
CA LEU A 111 -17.46 -0.65 0.05
C LEU A 111 -18.55 -0.41 -1.01
N PHE A 112 -18.61 0.78 -1.61
CA PHE A 112 -19.66 1.24 -2.54
C PHE A 112 -19.05 1.87 -3.79
#